data_AF-A0A7W9XM26-F1
#
_entry.id   AF-A0A7W9XM26-F1
#
_cell.length_a   1.000
_cell.length_b   1.000
_cell.length_c   1.000
_cell.angle_alpha   90.00
_cell.angle_beta   90.00
_cell.angle_gamma   90.00
#
_symmetry.space_group_name_H-M   'P 1'
#
loop_
_entity.id
_entity.type
_entity.pdbx_description
1 polymer ?
#
loop_
_entity_poly.entity_id
_entity_poly.type
_entity_poly.pdbx_seq_one_letter_code
_entity_poly.pdbx_strand_id
1 'polypeptide(L)' 'MLQQIAFIPQHQFHVLINFKGDERIIAVLPNEAGRFRVVDQGKVIAEVNFNQEQDFVCCQGKLEANIMTQLEHQIKNHYA' A
#
# COMPACT_ATOMS: atom_id res chain seq x y z
N MET A 1 7.09 -20.77 22.65
CA MET A 1 7.74 -19.56 22.11
C MET A 1 6.70 -18.81 21.31
N LEU A 2 6.24 -17.65 21.79
CA LEU A 2 5.39 -16.76 20.98
C LEU A 2 6.24 -16.23 19.83
N GLN A 3 5.84 -16.52 18.59
CA GLN A 3 6.39 -15.84 17.42
C GLN A 3 6.20 -14.33 17.66
N GLN A 4 7.30 -13.58 17.65
CA GLN A 4 7.25 -12.13 17.60
C GLN A 4 6.56 -11.77 16.28
N ILE A 5 5.26 -11.52 16.33
CA ILE A 5 4.56 -10.87 15.25
C ILE A 5 5.16 -9.47 15.22
N ALA A 6 5.97 -9.18 14.20
CA ALA A 6 6.50 -7.85 13.99
C ALA A 6 5.32 -6.88 13.96
N PHE A 7 5.16 -6.09 15.01
CA PHE A 7 4.09 -5.13 15.15
C PHE A 7 4.44 -3.94 14.25
N ILE A 8 4.09 -4.02 12.97
CA ILE A 8 4.21 -2.88 12.05
C ILE A 8 3.14 -1.88 12.50
N PRO A 9 3.52 -0.70 13.01
CA PRO A 9 2.54 0.28 13.48
C PRO A 9 1.63 0.66 12.31
N GLN A 10 0.36 0.27 12.33
CA GLN A 10 -0.53 0.45 11.19
C GLN A 10 -1.08 1.88 11.10
N HIS A 11 -0.23 2.84 10.75
CA HIS A 11 -0.64 4.22 10.53
C HIS A 11 -1.12 4.43 9.10
N GLN A 12 -2.33 4.98 8.95
CA GLN A 12 -2.75 5.50 7.66
C GLN A 12 -1.83 6.64 7.22
N PHE A 13 -1.53 6.69 5.93
CA PHE A 13 -0.74 7.78 5.37
C PHE A 13 -1.24 8.14 3.97
N HIS A 14 -0.86 9.33 3.53
CA HIS A 14 -1.24 9.85 2.21
C HIS A 14 -0.01 9.86 1.33
N VAL A 15 -0.15 9.43 0.08
CA VAL A 15 0.92 9.43 -0.91
C VAL A 15 0.46 10.13 -2.16
N LEU A 16 1.35 10.94 -2.72
CA LEU A 16 1.18 11.52 -4.05
C LEU A 16 1.53 10.44 -5.07
N ILE A 17 0.57 10.09 -5.93
CA ILE A 17 0.78 9.14 -7.02
C ILE A 17 0.58 9.84 -8.34
N ASN A 18 1.52 9.59 -9.25
CA ASN A 18 1.41 10.00 -10.63
C ASN A 18 0.69 8.91 -11.43
N PHE A 19 -0.59 9.16 -11.73
CA PHE A 19 -1.36 8.44 -12.74
C PHE A 19 -1.06 9.03 -14.11
N LYS A 20 -1.36 8.30 -15.19
CA LYS A 20 -1.06 8.75 -16.55
C LYS A 20 -1.79 10.06 -16.89
N GLY A 21 -1.09 11.19 -16.75
CA GLY A 21 -1.60 12.53 -17.02
C GLY A 21 -2.39 13.16 -15.86
N ASP A 22 -2.38 12.56 -14.68
CA ASP A 22 -3.05 13.07 -13.48
C ASP A 22 -2.23 12.75 -12.23
N GLU A 23 -2.01 13.73 -11.37
CA GLU A 23 -1.29 13.53 -10.12
C GLU A 23 -2.24 13.80 -8.97
N ARG A 24 -2.43 12.80 -8.11
CA ARG A 24 -3.40 12.88 -7.02
C ARG A 24 -2.90 12.21 -5.76
N ILE A 25 -3.36 12.75 -4.64
CA ILE A 25 -3.11 12.21 -3.33
C ILE A 25 -4.10 11.09 -3.08
N ILE A 26 -3.58 9.91 -2.79
CA ILE A 26 -4.37 8.75 -2.36
C ILE A 26 -4.05 8.43 -0.90
N ALA A 27 -5.01 7.82 -0.21
CA ALA A 27 -4.81 7.31 1.14
C ALA A 27 -4.45 5.82 1.08
N VAL A 28 -3.41 5.44 1.83
CA VAL A 28 -3.02 4.04 2.05
C VAL A 28 -3.43 3.69 3.47
N LEU A 29 -4.41 2.80 3.58
CA LEU A 29 -4.98 2.36 4.85
C LEU A 29 -4.50 0.94 5.14
N PRO A 30 -3.76 0.70 6.21
CA PRO A 30 -3.46 -0.66 6.64
C PRO A 30 -4.74 -1.37 7.10
N ASN A 31 -4.91 -2.63 6.72
CA ASN A 31 -6.08 -3.45 7.08
C ASN A 31 -5.67 -4.64 7.96
N GLU A 32 -4.72 -5.44 7.49
CA GLU A 32 -4.12 -6.57 8.21
C GLU A 32 -2.60 -6.48 8.06
N ALA A 33 -1.82 -7.24 8.84
CA ALA A 33 -0.36 -7.20 8.73
C ALA A 33 0.08 -7.51 7.28
N GLY A 34 0.75 -6.56 6.64
CA GLY A 34 1.15 -6.64 5.23
C GLY A 34 0.07 -6.27 4.21
N ARG A 35 -1.21 -6.15 4.58
CA ARG A 35 -2.28 -5.79 3.64
C ARG A 35 -2.71 -4.34 3.78
N PHE A 36 -2.71 -3.62 2.66
CA PHE A 36 -3.08 -2.21 2.57
C PHE A 36 -4.21 -2.00 1.57
N ARG A 37 -5.20 -1.19 1.95
CA ARG A 37 -6.22 -0.65 1.05
C ARG A 37 -5.72 0.65 0.47
N VAL A 38 -5.89 0.78 -0.83
CA VAL A 38 -5.64 2.02 -1.56
C VAL A 38 -6.98 2.71 -1.78
N VAL A 39 -7.13 3.90 -1.19
CA VAL A 39 -8.35 4.69 -1.22
C VAL A 39 -8.10 5.98 -1.98
N ASP A 40 -8.92 6.21 -3.00
CA ASP A 40 -8.98 7.46 -3.75
C ASP A 40 -10.36 8.08 -3.59
N GLN A 41 -10.43 9.35 -3.16
CA GLN A 41 -11.67 10.10 -2.97
C GLN A 41 -12.77 9.34 -2.18
N GLY A 42 -12.36 8.62 -1.13
CA GLY A 42 -13.28 7.84 -0.28
C GLY A 42 -13.71 6.49 -0.84
N LYS A 43 -13.18 6.06 -2.00
CA LYS A 43 -13.44 4.75 -2.61
C LYS A 43 -12.18 3.89 -2.58
N VAL A 44 -12.31 2.63 -2.17
CA VAL A 44 -11.24 1.64 -2.30
C VAL A 44 -11.07 1.32 -3.78
N ILE A 45 -9.91 1.67 -4.35
CA ILE A 45 -9.58 1.42 -5.76
C ILE A 45 -8.75 0.15 -5.93
N ALA A 46 -8.02 -0.26 -4.90
CA ALA A 46 -7.25 -1.49 -4.89
C ALA A 46 -6.95 -1.96 -3.46
N GLU A 47 -6.59 -3.23 -3.34
CA GLU A 47 -5.90 -3.76 -2.15
C GLU A 47 -4.57 -4.35 -2.58
N VAL A 48 -3.52 -3.98 -1.86
CA VAL A 48 -2.15 -4.45 -2.08
C VAL A 48 -1.68 -5.24 -0.87
N ASN A 49 -0.88 -6.26 -1.11
CA ASN A 49 -0.29 -7.08 -0.07
C ASN A 49 1.24 -7.01 -0.18
N PHE A 50 1.86 -6.92 0.98
CA PHE A 50 3.28 -6.83 1.22
C PHE A 50 3.63 -8.09 2.03
N ASN A 51 4.03 -9.15 1.34
CA ASN A 51 4.36 -10.40 2.01
C ASN A 51 5.75 -10.32 2.67
N GLN A 52 6.05 -11.26 3.57
CA GLN A 52 7.36 -11.35 4.25
C GLN A 52 8.51 -11.69 3.27
N GLU A 53 8.18 -12.16 2.06
CA GLU A 53 9.13 -12.43 0.97
C GLU A 53 9.44 -11.18 0.13
N GLN A 54 8.92 -10.01 0.52
CA GLN A 54 9.06 -8.70 -0.14
C GLN A 54 8.32 -8.53 -1.46
N ASP A 55 7.43 -9.44 -1.84
CA ASP A 55 6.58 -9.26 -3.01
C ASP A 55 5.47 -8.26 -2.71
N PHE A 56 5.37 -7.26 -3.58
CA PHE A 56 4.31 -6.27 -3.59
C PHE A 56 3.29 -6.63 -4.67
N VAL A 57 2.16 -7.20 -4.26
CA VAL A 57 1.14 -7.71 -5.19
C VAL A 57 -0.20 -7.01 -5.01
N CYS A 58 -0.88 -6.73 -6.13
CA CYS A 58 -2.24 -6.22 -6.12
C CYS A 58 -3.18 -7.41 -5.96
N CYS A 59 -3.83 -7.54 -4.80
CA CYS A 59 -4.73 -8.66 -4.52
C CYS A 59 -6.17 -8.37 -4.96
N GLN A 60 -6.55 -7.10 -5.03
CA GLN A 60 -7.88 -6.68 -5.46
C GLN A 60 -7.81 -5.38 -6.25
N GLY A 61 -8.65 -5.25 -7.27
CA GLY A 61 -8.61 -4.11 -8.19
C GLY A 61 -7.54 -4.28 -9.26
N LYS A 62 -7.29 -3.22 -10.02
CA LYS A 62 -6.26 -3.19 -11.05
C LYS A 62 -5.49 -1.89 -10.97
N LEU A 63 -4.25 -1.99 -10.52
CA LEU A 63 -3.30 -0.89 -10.55
C LEU A 63 -2.32 -1.11 -11.70
N GLU A 64 -1.93 -0.01 -12.35
CA GLU A 64 -0.88 -0.04 -13.36
C GLU A 64 0.49 -0.32 -12.69
N ALA A 65 1.42 -0.90 -13.45
CA ALA A 65 2.73 -1.32 -12.90
C ALA A 65 3.52 -0.15 -12.30
N ASN A 66 3.47 1.04 -12.92
CA ASN A 66 4.09 2.26 -12.41
C ASN A 66 3.50 2.71 -11.06
N ILE A 67 2.19 2.57 -10.86
CA ILE A 67 1.51 2.92 -9.60
C ILE A 67 1.91 1.91 -8.53
N MET A 68 1.97 0.63 -8.90
CA MET A 68 2.44 -0.43 -8.00
C MET A 68 3.86 -0.16 -7.49
N THR A 69 4.80 0.16 -8.39
CA THR A 69 6.19 0.49 -8.00
C THR A 69 6.27 1.72 -7.09
N GLN A 70 5.48 2.77 -7.37
CA GLN A 70 5.44 3.96 -6.52
C GLN A 70 4.90 3.65 -5.12
N LEU A 71 3.80 2.89 -5.03
CA LEU A 71 3.20 2.47 -3.77
C LEU A 71 4.16 1.62 -2.95
N GLU A 72 4.81 0.64 -3.57
CA GLU A 72 5.80 -0.21 -2.91
C GLU A 72 6.91 0.62 -2.25
N HIS A 73 7.48 1.58 -3.01
CA HIS A 73 8.54 2.45 -2.51
C HIS A 73 8.06 3.28 -1.31
N GLN A 74 6.88 3.88 -1.41
CA GLN A 74 6.33 4.73 -0.34
C GLN A 74 5.98 3.92 0.92
N ILE A 75 5.39 2.73 0.77
CA ILE A 75 5.09 1.83 1.89
C ILE A 75 6.39 1.39 2.58
N LYS A 76 7.41 0.98 1.80
CA LYS A 76 8.73 0.62 2.35
C LYS A 76 9.36 1.78 3.12
N ASN A 77 9.35 2.99 2.57
CA ASN A 77 9.92 4.16 3.25
C ASN A 77 9.14 4.60 4.49
N HIS A 78 7.81 4.41 4.51
CA HIS A 78 6.97 4.81 5.64
C HIS A 78 7.12 3.87 6.85
N TYR A 79 7.41 2.59 6.60
CA TYR A 79 7.52 1.55 7.64
C TYR A 79 8.95 1.04 7.88
N ALA A 80 9.97 1.69 7.30
CA ALA A 80 11.38 1.46 7.62
C ALA A 80 11.76 2.03 8.99
#